data_AF-A0A554M6M4-F1
#
_entry.id   AF-A0A554M6M4-F1
#
_cell.length_a   1.000
_cell.length_b   1.000
_cell.length_c   1.000
_cell.angle_alpha   90.00
_cell.angle_beta   90.00
_cell.angle_gamma   90.00
#
_symmetry.space_group_name_H-M   'P 1'
#
loop_
_entity.id
_entity.type
_entity.pdbx_description
1 polymer ?
#
loop_
_entity_poly.entity_id
_entity_poly.type
_entity_poly.pdbx_seq_one_letter_code
_entity_poly.pdbx_strand_id
1 'polypeptide(L)'
;MKISDNDRDMLWGEDGPYSEAKLVLNTRILDDHVSRVMVEVEANINPTTFRIIKKNKHHFANDPVLTQLLETARYDGKHNGYLVSAGVEEWSDDPAVMKRAQERLRYMKDAIMRMHEFVIEHLEL
;
A
#
# COMPACT_ATOMS: atom_id res chain seq x y z
N MET A 1 -21.57 11.28 -0.76
CA MET A 1 -21.71 11.24 0.74
C MET A 1 -20.94 12.42 1.34
N LYS A 2 -21.53 13.22 2.25
CA LYS A 2 -20.80 14.35 2.87
C LYS A 2 -19.78 13.86 3.91
N ILE A 3 -18.49 14.06 3.63
CA ILE A 3 -17.38 13.73 4.52
C ILE A 3 -17.10 14.86 5.50
N SER A 4 -16.54 14.53 6.67
CA SER A 4 -16.09 15.53 7.63
C SER A 4 -14.78 16.19 7.18
N ASP A 5 -14.48 17.39 7.66
CA ASP A 5 -13.20 18.08 7.37
C ASP A 5 -12.01 17.23 7.83
N ASN A 6 -12.13 16.55 8.98
CA ASN A 6 -11.11 15.62 9.44
C ASN A 6 -10.94 14.40 8.51
N ASP A 7 -12.01 13.91 7.86
CA ASP A 7 -11.89 12.84 6.87
C ASP A 7 -11.26 13.32 5.56
N ARG A 8 -11.48 14.60 5.19
CA ARG A 8 -10.77 15.27 4.07
C ARG A 8 -9.27 15.37 4.35
N ASP A 9 -8.88 15.86 5.51
CA ASP A 9 -7.47 15.92 5.91
C ASP A 9 -6.80 14.53 5.90
N MET A 10 -7.56 13.49 6.25
CA MET A 10 -7.11 12.09 6.23
C MET A 10 -7.03 11.46 4.83
N LEU A 11 -7.43 12.16 3.76
CA LEU A 11 -7.13 11.74 2.38
C LEU A 11 -5.69 12.08 1.98
N TRP A 12 -5.03 12.98 2.73
CA TRP A 12 -3.69 13.51 2.51
C TRP A 12 -3.45 14.30 1.21
N GLY A 13 -4.26 14.12 0.17
CA GLY A 13 -4.25 14.98 -1.01
C GLY A 13 -5.14 16.21 -0.83
N GLU A 14 -4.85 17.29 -1.56
CA GLU A 14 -5.61 18.54 -1.50
C GLU A 14 -7.06 18.33 -1.97
N ASP A 15 -7.24 17.61 -3.09
CA ASP A 15 -8.56 17.37 -3.71
C ASP A 15 -8.95 15.88 -3.80
N GLY A 16 -8.17 14.97 -3.21
CA GLY A 16 -8.41 13.53 -3.38
C GLY A 16 -7.51 12.62 -2.56
N PRO A 17 -7.69 11.30 -2.67
CA PRO A 17 -6.88 10.33 -1.95
C PRO A 17 -5.43 10.36 -2.43
N TYR A 18 -4.49 10.44 -1.50
CA TYR A 18 -3.06 10.32 -1.73
C TYR A 18 -2.52 9.09 -0.98
N SER A 19 -1.68 8.31 -1.63
CA SER A 19 -1.07 7.10 -1.07
C SER A 19 0.29 6.87 -1.73
N GLU A 20 1.15 6.09 -1.10
CA GLU A 20 2.47 5.74 -1.63
C GLU A 20 2.59 4.23 -1.83
N ALA A 21 3.24 3.80 -2.91
CA ALA A 21 3.75 2.45 -3.08
C ALA A 21 5.27 2.52 -3.34
N LYS A 22 6.02 1.66 -2.67
CA LYS A 22 7.48 1.72 -2.62
C LYS A 22 8.11 0.34 -2.77
N LEU A 23 9.26 0.32 -3.42
CA LEU A 23 10.17 -0.81 -3.46
C LEU A 23 11.38 -0.44 -2.61
N VAL A 24 11.61 -1.20 -1.55
CA VAL A 24 12.59 -0.89 -0.51
C VAL A 24 13.70 -1.94 -0.54
N LEU A 25 14.94 -1.48 -0.46
CA LEU A 25 16.10 -2.33 -0.23
C LEU A 25 16.55 -2.18 1.22
N ASN A 26 16.35 -3.23 2.01
CA ASN A 26 16.75 -3.28 3.41
C ASN A 26 18.06 -4.05 3.56
N THR A 27 19.17 -3.33 3.71
CA THR A 27 20.48 -3.91 4.01
C THR A 27 20.62 -4.20 5.51
N ARG A 28 20.76 -5.48 5.86
CA ARG A 28 20.97 -5.94 7.25
C ARG A 28 22.45 -6.18 7.48
N ILE A 29 23.01 -5.46 8.45
CA ILE A 29 24.41 -5.52 8.84
C ILE A 29 24.52 -6.34 10.13
N LEU A 30 25.45 -7.30 10.16
CA LEU A 30 25.79 -8.08 11.35
C LEU A 30 27.28 -7.89 11.62
N ASP A 31 27.61 -7.39 12.81
CA ASP A 31 28.97 -7.02 13.20
C ASP A 31 29.63 -6.06 12.17
N ASP A 32 30.62 -6.54 11.42
CA ASP A 32 31.43 -5.79 10.46
C ASP A 32 31.11 -6.11 8.99
N HIS A 33 30.04 -6.87 8.70
CA HIS A 33 29.67 -7.25 7.34
C HIS A 33 28.17 -7.12 7.04
N VAL A 34 27.86 -6.97 5.75
CA VAL A 34 26.49 -7.11 5.26
C VAL A 34 26.09 -8.57 5.38
N SER A 35 25.11 -8.84 6.23
CA SER A 35 24.56 -10.18 6.42
C SER A 35 23.63 -10.55 5.28
N ARG A 36 22.66 -9.68 4.98
CA ARG A 36 21.63 -9.91 3.95
C ARG A 36 21.11 -8.59 3.41
N VAL A 37 20.61 -8.59 2.19
CA VAL A 37 19.82 -7.49 1.63
C VAL A 37 18.44 -8.04 1.32
N MET A 38 17.37 -7.38 1.76
CA MET A 38 15.99 -7.78 1.46
C MET A 38 15.38 -6.77 0.48
N VAL A 39 14.67 -7.27 -0.54
CA VAL A 39 13.79 -6.46 -1.39
C VAL A 39 12.37 -6.59 -0.85
N GLU A 40 11.79 -5.46 -0.47
CA GLU A 40 10.45 -5.39 0.10
C GLU A 40 9.55 -4.50 -0.76
N VAL A 41 8.30 -4.91 -0.95
CA VAL A 41 7.29 -4.12 -1.66
C VAL A 41 6.21 -3.75 -0.65
N GLU A 42 6.07 -2.46 -0.41
CA GLU A 42 5.19 -1.92 0.62
C GLU A 42 4.38 -0.73 0.09
N ALA A 43 3.31 -0.39 0.78
CA ALA A 43 2.57 0.84 0.54
C ALA A 43 2.04 1.47 1.83
N ASN A 44 1.90 2.79 1.79
CA ASN A 44 1.24 3.59 2.80
C ASN A 44 -0.08 4.09 2.22
N ILE A 45 -1.20 3.57 2.75
CA ILE A 45 -2.55 3.95 2.33
C ILE A 45 -3.11 4.97 3.31
N ASN A 46 -3.64 6.09 2.81
CA ASN A 46 -4.24 7.09 3.70
C ASN A 46 -5.41 6.51 4.53
N PRO A 47 -5.62 7.01 5.76
CA PRO A 47 -6.61 6.46 6.67
C PRO A 47 -8.05 6.47 6.13
N THR A 48 -8.44 7.52 5.39
CA THR A 48 -9.81 7.64 4.88
C THR A 48 -10.08 6.61 3.81
N THR A 49 -9.21 6.50 2.80
CA THR A 49 -9.29 5.47 1.76
C THR A 49 -9.37 4.08 2.37
N PHE A 50 -8.42 3.73 3.24
CA PHE A 50 -8.39 2.37 3.81
C PHE A 50 -9.68 2.04 4.57
N ARG A 51 -10.21 2.97 5.36
CA ARG A 51 -11.44 2.79 6.12
C ARG A 51 -12.67 2.64 5.22
N ILE A 52 -12.78 3.43 4.15
CA ILE A 52 -13.88 3.33 3.18
C ILE A 52 -13.82 1.98 2.47
N ILE A 53 -12.65 1.58 1.98
CA ILE A 53 -12.45 0.29 1.31
C ILE A 53 -12.76 -0.87 2.25
N LYS A 54 -12.28 -0.83 3.49
CA LYS A 54 -12.54 -1.88 4.49
C LYS A 54 -14.03 -2.02 4.81
N LYS A 55 -14.78 -0.91 4.91
CA LYS A 55 -16.24 -0.92 5.10
C LYS A 55 -16.95 -1.53 3.88
N ASN A 56 -16.41 -1.32 2.69
CA ASN A 56 -16.97 -1.77 1.42
C ASN A 56 -16.25 -3.02 0.85
N LYS A 57 -15.55 -3.80 1.68
CA LYS A 57 -14.70 -4.92 1.24
C LYS A 57 -15.40 -5.96 0.36
N HIS A 58 -16.72 -6.07 0.46
CA HIS A 58 -17.55 -6.97 -0.34
C HIS A 58 -17.52 -6.61 -1.84
N HIS A 59 -17.35 -5.33 -2.21
CA HIS A 59 -17.15 -4.90 -3.59
C HIS A 59 -15.85 -5.45 -4.21
N PHE A 60 -14.87 -5.80 -3.36
CA PHE A 60 -13.54 -6.24 -3.76
C PHE A 60 -13.30 -7.73 -3.50
N ALA A 61 -14.34 -8.51 -3.18
CA ALA A 61 -14.20 -9.92 -2.82
C ALA A 61 -13.56 -10.79 -3.93
N ASN A 62 -13.68 -10.36 -5.19
CA ASN A 62 -13.07 -11.04 -6.34
C ASN A 62 -11.72 -10.42 -6.77
N ASP A 63 -11.20 -9.45 -6.01
CA ASP A 63 -9.87 -8.87 -6.23
C ASP A 63 -8.89 -9.45 -5.18
N PRO A 64 -8.12 -10.49 -5.54
CA PRO A 64 -7.26 -11.18 -4.59
C PRO A 64 -6.11 -10.29 -4.09
N VAL A 65 -5.62 -9.36 -4.93
CA VAL A 65 -4.56 -8.43 -4.54
C VAL A 65 -5.07 -7.50 -3.45
N LEU A 66 -6.23 -6.90 -3.68
CA LEU A 66 -6.84 -5.95 -2.76
C LEU A 66 -7.25 -6.63 -1.45
N THR A 67 -7.77 -7.86 -1.54
CA THR A 67 -8.08 -8.69 -0.36
C THR A 67 -6.82 -8.95 0.47
N GLN A 68 -5.73 -9.38 -0.17
CA GLN A 68 -4.46 -9.61 0.53
C GLN A 68 -3.91 -8.32 1.19
N LEU A 69 -3.97 -7.17 0.49
CA LEU A 69 -3.53 -5.89 1.06
C LEU A 69 -4.33 -5.50 2.29
N LEU A 70 -5.65 -5.75 2.30
CA LEU A 70 -6.51 -5.46 3.45
C LEU A 70 -6.20 -6.35 4.66
N GLU A 71 -5.75 -7.59 4.42
CA GLU A 71 -5.40 -8.56 5.48
C GLU A 71 -4.04 -8.28 6.12
N THR A 72 -3.05 -7.80 5.36
CA THR A 72 -1.70 -7.50 5.87
C THR A 72 -1.57 -6.09 6.46
N ALA A 73 -2.63 -5.28 6.37
CA ALA A 73 -2.59 -3.89 6.77
C ALA A 73 -2.39 -3.68 8.27
N ARG A 74 -1.40 -2.85 8.61
CA ARG A 74 -1.15 -2.37 9.97
C ARG A 74 -1.29 -0.85 10.00
N TYR A 75 -2.12 -0.34 10.90
CA TYR A 75 -2.19 1.10 11.13
C TYR A 75 -0.91 1.60 11.82
N ASP A 76 -0.30 2.64 11.26
CA ASP A 76 0.96 3.25 11.70
C ASP A 76 0.79 4.75 12.01
N GLY A 77 -0.41 5.15 12.41
CA GLY A 77 -0.71 6.51 12.83
C GLY A 77 -1.20 7.42 11.70
N LYS A 78 -1.54 8.66 12.07
CA LYS A 78 -2.24 9.61 11.18
C LYS A 78 -1.40 10.03 9.96
N HIS A 79 -0.08 10.12 10.11
CA HIS A 79 0.83 10.59 9.07
C HIS A 79 1.35 9.47 8.16
N ASN A 80 1.42 8.23 8.65
CA ASN A 80 1.89 7.08 7.87
C ASN A 80 0.73 6.18 7.39
N GLY A 81 -0.46 6.34 7.97
CA GLY A 81 -1.69 5.67 7.56
C GLY A 81 -1.63 4.17 7.80
N TYR A 82 -2.02 3.39 6.80
CA TYR A 82 -1.96 1.94 6.84
C TYR A 82 -0.79 1.45 6.02
N LEU A 83 0.18 0.81 6.69
CA LEU A 83 1.26 0.09 6.05
C LEU A 83 0.75 -1.27 5.58
N VAL A 84 0.94 -1.58 4.31
CA VAL A 84 0.61 -2.87 3.69
C VAL A 84 1.85 -3.43 2.99
N SER A 85 1.97 -4.75 2.91
CA SER A 85 3.08 -5.42 2.23
C SER A 85 2.56 -6.36 1.14
N ALA A 86 3.22 -6.36 -0.01
CA ALA A 86 2.99 -7.31 -1.11
C ALA A 86 4.12 -8.37 -1.21
N GLY A 87 5.05 -8.37 -0.26
CA GLY A 87 6.06 -9.42 -0.15
C GLY A 87 7.44 -8.90 0.20
N VAL A 88 8.24 -9.84 0.69
CA VAL A 88 9.65 -9.68 1.05
C VAL A 88 10.43 -10.84 0.46
N GLU A 89 11.59 -10.55 -0.13
CA GLU A 89 12.45 -11.56 -0.72
C GLU A 89 13.91 -11.18 -0.49
N GLU A 90 14.77 -12.16 -0.23
CA GLU A 90 16.21 -11.89 -0.10
C GLU A 90 16.77 -11.54 -1.47
N TRP A 91 17.47 -10.42 -1.56
CA TRP A 91 18.15 -9.99 -2.77
C TRP A 91 19.33 -10.92 -3.07
N SER A 92 19.47 -11.24 -4.34
CA SER A 92 20.64 -11.93 -4.90
C SER A 92 20.94 -11.33 -6.26
N ASP A 93 22.07 -11.71 -6.85
CA ASP A 93 22.45 -11.28 -8.21
C ASP A 93 21.52 -11.88 -9.30
N ASP A 94 20.53 -12.71 -8.94
CA ASP A 94 19.50 -13.17 -9.87
C ASP A 94 18.56 -12.01 -10.26
N PRO A 95 18.55 -11.57 -11.53
CA PRO A 95 17.69 -10.48 -12.00
C PRO A 95 16.20 -10.80 -11.83
N ALA A 96 15.81 -12.07 -11.68
CA ALA A 96 14.42 -12.46 -11.48
C ALA A 96 13.85 -11.96 -10.15
N VAL A 97 14.67 -11.75 -9.11
CA VAL A 97 14.22 -11.22 -7.81
C VAL A 97 13.68 -9.79 -7.99
N MET A 98 14.47 -8.92 -8.61
CA MET A 98 14.07 -7.53 -8.86
C MET A 98 12.89 -7.45 -9.82
N LYS A 99 12.85 -8.31 -10.84
CA LYS A 99 11.70 -8.41 -11.76
C LYS A 99 10.41 -8.74 -11.02
N ARG A 100 10.41 -9.77 -10.14
CA ARG A 100 9.25 -10.12 -9.32
C ARG A 100 8.83 -8.99 -8.39
N ALA A 101 9.78 -8.30 -7.77
CA ALA A 101 9.49 -7.14 -6.91
C ALA A 101 8.84 -5.99 -7.70
N GLN A 102 9.31 -5.70 -8.90
CA GLN A 102 8.71 -4.70 -9.78
C GLN A 102 7.30 -5.10 -10.26
N GLU A 103 7.07 -6.38 -10.56
CA GLU A 103 5.75 -6.90 -10.90
C GLU A 103 4.76 -6.75 -9.72
N ARG A 104 5.19 -7.11 -8.49
CA ARG A 104 4.42 -6.89 -7.26
C ARG A 104 4.13 -5.40 -7.04
N LEU A 105 5.11 -4.52 -7.24
CA LEU A 105 4.94 -3.07 -7.12
C LEU A 105 3.91 -2.55 -8.12
N ARG A 106 3.92 -3.05 -9.36
CA ARG A 106 2.89 -2.70 -10.36
C ARG A 106 1.49 -3.09 -9.88
N TYR A 107 1.30 -4.34 -9.45
CA TYR A 107 0.00 -4.79 -8.97
C TYR A 107 -0.49 -4.02 -7.74
N MET A 108 0.42 -3.66 -6.84
CA MET A 108 0.11 -2.81 -5.69
C MET A 108 -0.35 -1.42 -6.12
N LYS A 109 0.36 -0.76 -7.04
CA LYS A 109 -0.06 0.53 -7.60
C LYS A 109 -1.43 0.44 -8.24
N ASP A 110 -1.67 -0.57 -9.08
CA ASP A 110 -2.95 -0.76 -9.75
C ASP A 110 -4.09 -0.97 -8.74
N ALA A 111 -3.84 -1.73 -7.65
CA ALA A 111 -4.82 -1.94 -6.59
C ALA A 111 -5.13 -0.64 -5.82
N ILE A 112 -4.11 0.17 -5.52
CA ILE A 112 -4.27 1.47 -4.85
C ILE A 112 -5.08 2.42 -5.73
N MET A 113 -4.81 2.46 -7.03
CA MET A 113 -5.59 3.28 -7.98
C MET A 113 -7.06 2.87 -7.99
N ARG A 114 -7.37 1.56 -8.02
CA ARG A 114 -8.76 1.08 -7.91
C ARG A 114 -9.42 1.45 -6.58
N MET A 115 -8.66 1.44 -5.47
CA MET A 115 -9.17 1.94 -4.19
C MET A 115 -9.49 3.44 -4.27
N HIS A 116 -8.64 4.22 -4.93
CA HIS A 116 -8.83 5.66 -5.08
C HIS A 116 -10.04 5.98 -5.95
N GLU A 117 -10.19 5.31 -7.10
CA GLU A 117 -11.34 5.41 -8.00
C GLU A 117 -12.65 5.17 -7.23
N PHE A 118 -12.72 4.06 -6.48
CA PHE A 118 -13.91 3.76 -5.67
C PHE A 118 -14.19 4.85 -4.63
N VAL A 119 -13.16 5.41 -3.98
CA VAL A 119 -13.33 6.46 -2.98
C VAL A 119 -13.81 7.76 -3.62
N ILE A 120 -13.23 8.16 -4.75
CA ILE A 120 -13.63 9.36 -5.50
C ILE A 120 -15.10 9.26 -5.90
N GLU A 121 -15.50 8.14 -6.51
CA GLU A 121 -16.88 7.88 -6.89
C GLU A 121 -17.83 7.85 -5.68
N HIS A 122 -17.43 7.18 -4.59
CA HIS A 122 -18.26 7.04 -3.38
C HIS A 122 -18.46 8.35 -2.63
N LEU A 123 -17.48 9.26 -2.73
CA LEU A 123 -17.50 10.57 -2.08
C LEU A 123 -17.98 11.69 -2.99
N GLU A 124 -18.18 11.43 -4.28
CA GLU A 124 -18.54 12.42 -5.30
C GLU A 124 -17.49 13.55 -5.38
N LEU A 125 -16.21 13.17 -5.34
CA LEU A 125 -15.05 14.06 -5.48
C LEU A 125 -14.69 14.32 -6.95
#